data_AF-A0A2E6N9X4-F1
#
_entry.id   AF-A0A2E6N9X4-F1
#
_cell.length_a   1.000
_cell.length_b   1.000
_cell.length_c   1.000
_cell.angle_alpha   90.00
_cell.angle_beta   90.00
_cell.angle_gamma   90.00
#
_symmetry.space_group_name_H-M   'P 1'
#
loop_
_entity.id
_entity.type
_entity.pdbx_description
1 polymer ?
#
loop_
_entity_poly.entity_id
_entity_poly.type
_entity_poly.pdbx_seq_one_letter_code
_entity_poly.pdbx_strand_id
1 'polypeptide(L)'
;TGVDLTGANLTGTTSGNITGTPTLPSGYQMISGYIVGPDIDFSEADLSGVDLTGADISGADLTGVISGNITGTPTLPSAYQMISGYIVGPSVDLTGADLTGADLSGIDLSGVISGSIAGIPTLPSGYLMAGGYIVGPSANLTSANLTGADLTGIDLTGANLTGVISGNITGTPTLPSGYLMAGGYIVGPGAVLTGADLSGIDLSGADLTGVISGSIAGIPTLPSAYQMISGYIVGPGANLTGANLTGADLTGIDLTGANLSGIDLSGADLSGTDLTGANLSGADLAGAIWWNVISESDYDTVVAERDARPTQAAYEAVVAERDAAITAQATAEQERDARPTQAAYDTVVAERDAALTAQATAEQERDARPTQAAYDTVVAESNAKLTLDEVKDLRAGSTMIAVEDGTATLSMEVEESDDLEIWTSGSTTTLTLPADSDTKFYRFKMTE
;
A
#
# COMPACT_ATOMS: atom_id res chain seq x y z
N THR A 1 -8.70 16.18 21.69
CA THR A 1 -7.97 16.99 22.70
C THR A 1 -8.91 18.02 23.30
N GLY A 2 -8.92 18.22 24.62
CA GLY A 2 -9.78 19.24 25.27
C GLY A 2 -11.23 18.84 25.54
N VAL A 3 -11.55 17.54 25.46
CA VAL A 3 -12.84 17.00 25.91
C VAL A 3 -12.82 16.89 27.44
N ASP A 4 -13.84 17.43 28.10
CA ASP A 4 -14.00 17.35 29.55
C ASP A 4 -15.04 16.26 29.90
N LEU A 5 -14.57 15.17 30.51
CA LEU A 5 -15.37 14.04 30.96
C LEU A 5 -15.47 13.98 32.49
N THR A 6 -15.10 15.04 33.23
CA THR A 6 -15.03 15.00 34.71
C THR A 6 -16.33 14.57 35.39
N GLY A 7 -17.49 14.83 34.78
CA GLY A 7 -18.81 14.41 35.29
C GLY A 7 -19.38 13.14 34.66
N ALA A 8 -18.64 12.47 33.78
CA ALA A 8 -19.10 11.27 33.09
C ALA A 8 -19.03 10.03 34.01
N ASN A 9 -19.99 9.13 33.86
CA ASN A 9 -19.89 7.78 34.40
C ASN A 9 -19.20 6.89 33.35
N LEU A 10 -18.02 6.36 33.66
CA LEU A 10 -17.21 5.57 32.74
C LEU A 10 -17.26 4.06 33.02
N THR A 11 -18.01 3.62 34.03
CA THR A 11 -18.20 2.18 34.34
C THR A 11 -18.74 1.42 33.13
N GLY A 12 -18.10 0.30 32.80
CA GLY A 12 -18.42 -0.57 31.67
C GLY A 12 -18.14 0.05 30.30
N THR A 13 -17.40 1.16 30.24
CA THR A 13 -17.03 1.77 28.96
C THR A 13 -15.86 1.01 28.35
N THR A 14 -16.00 0.58 27.11
CA THR A 14 -14.90 0.00 26.33
C THR A 14 -13.87 1.07 26.00
N SER A 15 -12.59 0.76 26.21
CA SER A 15 -11.49 1.72 26.07
C SER A 15 -10.42 1.22 25.08
N GLY A 16 -9.99 2.09 24.17
CA GLY A 16 -8.89 1.83 23.24
C GLY A 16 -8.80 2.84 22.10
N ASN A 17 -7.62 2.94 21.48
CA ASN A 17 -7.35 3.80 20.31
C ASN A 17 -7.68 5.29 20.49
N ILE A 18 -7.63 5.82 21.71
CA ILE A 18 -7.95 7.21 22.01
C ILE A 18 -6.75 8.10 21.68
N THR A 19 -6.99 9.13 20.88
CA THR A 19 -6.00 10.17 20.59
C THR A 19 -6.28 11.46 21.38
N GLY A 20 -5.23 11.99 22.00
CA GLY A 20 -5.27 13.21 22.81
C GLY A 20 -5.46 12.97 24.31
N THR A 21 -5.71 14.05 25.04
CA THR A 21 -5.72 14.06 26.51
C THR A 21 -7.05 14.65 27.02
N PRO A 22 -8.14 13.87 27.13
CA PRO A 22 -9.35 14.32 27.81
C PRO A 22 -9.08 14.58 29.31
N THR A 23 -9.86 15.48 29.90
CA THR A 23 -9.94 15.57 31.37
C THR A 23 -10.89 14.48 31.84
N LEU A 24 -10.44 13.62 32.76
CA LEU A 24 -11.19 12.44 33.20
C LEU A 24 -11.75 12.60 34.63
N PRO A 25 -12.78 11.83 35.02
CA PRO A 25 -13.21 11.72 36.41
C PRO A 25 -12.07 11.26 37.33
N SER A 26 -12.19 11.58 38.62
CA SER A 26 -11.25 11.09 39.64
C SER A 26 -11.17 9.56 39.63
N GLY A 27 -9.96 9.00 39.66
CA GLY A 27 -9.71 7.56 39.59
C GLY A 27 -9.49 7.01 38.17
N TYR A 28 -9.65 7.85 37.14
CA TYR A 28 -9.38 7.49 35.75
C TYR A 28 -8.20 8.29 35.19
N GLN A 29 -7.40 7.65 34.33
CA GLN A 29 -6.25 8.27 33.69
C GLN A 29 -6.08 7.80 32.24
N MET A 30 -5.39 8.60 31.45
CA MET A 30 -4.99 8.20 30.09
C MET A 30 -3.65 7.48 30.13
N ILE A 31 -3.59 6.26 29.61
CA ILE A 31 -2.35 5.48 29.44
C ILE A 31 -2.33 4.93 28.02
N SER A 32 -1.31 5.28 27.23
CA SER A 32 -1.05 4.67 25.91
C SER A 32 -2.26 4.56 24.98
N GLY A 33 -3.16 5.56 24.99
CA GLY A 33 -4.38 5.55 24.17
C GLY A 33 -5.58 4.84 24.78
N TYR A 34 -5.51 4.48 26.06
CA TYR A 34 -6.59 3.91 26.85
C TYR A 34 -7.00 4.88 27.96
N ILE A 35 -8.31 5.01 28.19
CA ILE A 35 -8.83 5.37 29.50
C ILE A 35 -8.66 4.15 30.39
N VAL A 36 -7.96 4.33 31.50
CA VAL A 36 -7.68 3.30 32.49
C VAL A 36 -8.26 3.74 33.83
N GLY A 37 -9.01 2.87 34.46
CA GLY A 37 -9.64 3.09 35.75
C GLY A 37 -10.44 1.86 36.18
N PRO A 38 -11.10 1.93 37.35
CA PRO A 38 -11.93 0.85 37.83
C PRO A 38 -13.10 0.61 36.87
N ASP A 39 -13.52 -0.65 36.76
CA ASP A 39 -14.70 -1.07 35.98
C ASP A 39 -14.69 -0.71 34.49
N ILE A 40 -13.52 -0.43 33.90
CA ILE A 40 -13.38 -0.29 32.45
C ILE A 40 -13.49 -1.66 31.78
N ASP A 41 -14.16 -1.70 30.65
CA ASP A 41 -14.21 -2.88 29.80
C ASP A 41 -12.97 -2.92 28.89
N PHE A 42 -12.06 -3.85 29.19
CA PHE A 42 -10.90 -4.19 28.35
C PHE A 42 -11.07 -5.55 27.68
N SER A 43 -12.31 -6.04 27.54
CA SER A 43 -12.53 -7.29 26.85
C SER A 43 -11.97 -7.23 25.42
N GLU A 44 -11.23 -8.26 25.03
CA GLU A 44 -10.53 -8.37 23.74
C GLU A 44 -9.50 -7.25 23.43
N ALA A 45 -9.16 -6.40 24.42
CA ALA A 45 -8.20 -5.33 24.22
C ALA A 45 -6.76 -5.86 24.13
N ASP A 46 -5.93 -5.20 23.30
CA ASP A 46 -4.49 -5.46 23.26
C ASP A 46 -3.73 -4.46 24.15
N LEU A 47 -3.31 -4.94 25.31
CA LEU A 47 -2.55 -4.17 26.30
C LEU A 47 -1.04 -4.41 26.19
N SER A 48 -0.56 -4.99 25.10
CA SER A 48 0.87 -5.27 24.91
C SER A 48 1.72 -4.00 24.93
N GLY A 49 2.79 -4.01 25.73
CA GLY A 49 3.73 -2.89 25.89
C GLY A 49 3.17 -1.69 26.65
N VAL A 50 1.98 -1.78 27.23
CA VAL A 50 1.37 -0.69 28.00
C VAL A 50 2.03 -0.55 29.37
N ASP A 51 2.32 0.68 29.78
CA ASP A 51 2.82 0.99 31.12
C ASP A 51 1.66 1.25 32.09
N LEU A 52 1.31 0.24 32.88
CA LEU A 52 0.21 0.28 33.85
C LEU A 52 0.68 0.67 35.26
N THR A 53 1.80 1.39 35.38
CA THR A 53 2.35 1.81 36.69
C THR A 53 1.32 2.61 37.50
N GLY A 54 0.93 2.04 38.65
CA GLY A 54 -0.01 2.67 39.58
C GLY A 54 -1.46 2.75 39.07
N ALA A 55 -1.79 2.08 37.96
CA ALA A 55 -3.16 2.02 37.46
C ALA A 55 -4.04 1.14 38.36
N ASP A 56 -5.27 1.59 38.61
CA ASP A 56 -6.30 0.79 39.25
C ASP A 56 -7.25 0.26 38.17
N ILE A 57 -7.24 -1.06 37.96
CA ILE A 57 -8.13 -1.79 37.06
C ILE A 57 -8.85 -2.92 37.81
N SER A 58 -9.03 -2.78 39.13
CA SER A 58 -9.55 -3.83 40.02
C SER A 58 -10.96 -4.33 39.68
N GLY A 59 -11.77 -3.52 38.99
CA GLY A 59 -13.10 -3.91 38.52
C GLY A 59 -13.21 -4.17 37.02
N ALA A 60 -12.09 -4.11 36.29
CA ALA A 60 -12.11 -4.21 34.84
C ALA A 60 -12.52 -5.60 34.33
N ASP A 61 -13.20 -5.63 33.19
CA ASP A 61 -13.36 -6.86 32.41
C ASP A 61 -12.08 -7.09 31.59
N LEU A 62 -11.45 -8.25 31.78
CA LEU A 62 -10.20 -8.65 31.14
C LEU A 62 -10.38 -9.90 30.26
N THR A 63 -11.63 -10.26 29.96
CA THR A 63 -11.97 -11.42 29.11
C THR A 63 -11.35 -11.27 27.73
N GLY A 64 -10.55 -12.23 27.29
CA GLY A 64 -9.89 -12.21 25.99
C GLY A 64 -8.78 -11.16 25.85
N VAL A 65 -8.36 -10.50 26.94
CA VAL A 65 -7.32 -9.48 26.86
C VAL A 65 -6.00 -10.10 26.39
N ILE A 66 -5.35 -9.44 25.44
CA ILE A 66 -4.01 -9.78 24.98
C ILE A 66 -3.03 -8.95 25.80
N SER A 67 -1.98 -9.59 26.33
CA SER A 67 -0.95 -8.91 27.10
C SER A 67 0.44 -9.40 26.75
N GLY A 68 1.43 -8.57 27.05
CA GLY A 68 2.84 -8.91 26.88
C GLY A 68 3.71 -7.68 27.04
N ASN A 69 4.86 -7.82 27.70
CA ASN A 69 5.76 -6.69 28.00
C ASN A 69 5.09 -5.51 28.72
N ILE A 70 4.03 -5.76 29.50
CA ILE A 70 3.41 -4.75 30.35
C ILE A 70 4.41 -4.37 31.45
N THR A 71 4.54 -3.07 31.71
CA THR A 71 5.35 -2.55 32.81
C THR A 71 4.49 -2.00 33.95
N GLY A 72 5.07 -1.90 35.14
CA GLY A 72 4.40 -1.42 36.33
C GLY A 72 3.72 -2.51 37.16
N THR A 73 3.00 -2.07 38.18
CA THR A 73 2.28 -2.95 39.12
C THR A 73 0.85 -2.43 39.29
N PRO A 74 -0.05 -2.68 38.33
CA PRO A 74 -1.44 -2.27 38.44
C PRO A 74 -2.16 -3.04 39.56
N THR A 75 -3.23 -2.45 40.08
CA THR A 75 -4.21 -3.17 40.89
C THR A 75 -5.14 -3.92 39.95
N LEU A 76 -5.05 -5.26 39.93
CA LEU A 76 -5.86 -6.14 39.09
C LEU A 76 -7.13 -6.62 39.79
N PRO A 77 -8.14 -7.11 39.04
CA PRO A 77 -9.23 -7.88 39.63
C PRO A 77 -8.68 -9.14 40.29
N SER A 78 -9.33 -9.58 41.38
CA SER A 78 -8.78 -10.63 42.26
C SER A 78 -8.46 -11.99 41.61
N ALA A 79 -9.07 -12.29 40.45
CA ALA A 79 -8.82 -13.51 39.70
C ALA A 79 -7.58 -13.45 38.80
N TYR A 80 -6.96 -12.28 38.64
CA TYR A 80 -5.85 -12.03 37.72
C TYR A 80 -4.58 -11.66 38.47
N GLN A 81 -3.43 -11.98 37.87
CA GLN A 81 -2.10 -11.65 38.40
C GLN A 81 -1.18 -11.15 37.28
N MET A 82 -0.20 -10.33 37.65
CA MET A 82 0.91 -9.97 36.75
C MET A 82 2.01 -11.02 36.86
N ILE A 83 2.32 -11.71 35.77
CA ILE A 83 3.40 -12.69 35.72
C ILE A 83 4.24 -12.44 34.47
N SER A 84 5.54 -12.19 34.66
CA SER A 84 6.51 -11.98 33.57
C SER A 84 6.11 -10.94 32.52
N GLY A 85 5.38 -9.88 32.92
CA GLY A 85 4.90 -8.83 32.00
C GLY A 85 3.60 -9.19 31.26
N TYR A 86 2.91 -10.25 31.68
CA TYR A 86 1.59 -10.66 31.20
C TYR A 86 0.56 -10.54 32.31
N ILE A 87 -0.68 -10.23 31.93
CA ILE A 87 -1.86 -10.42 32.78
C ILE A 87 -2.29 -11.87 32.59
N VAL A 88 -2.28 -12.65 33.66
CA VAL A 88 -2.72 -14.06 33.66
C VAL A 88 -3.94 -14.22 34.55
N GLY A 89 -4.89 -15.04 34.13
CA GLY A 89 -6.15 -15.28 34.84
C GLY A 89 -7.16 -15.98 33.93
N PRO A 90 -8.44 -16.00 34.30
CA PRO A 90 -9.47 -16.64 33.50
C PRO A 90 -9.66 -15.91 32.16
N SER A 91 -9.92 -16.66 31.10
CA SER A 91 -10.29 -16.20 29.77
C SER A 91 -9.31 -15.25 29.06
N VAL A 92 -8.12 -15.00 29.59
CA VAL A 92 -7.10 -14.17 28.91
C VAL A 92 -6.56 -14.87 27.66
N ASP A 93 -6.03 -14.09 26.71
CA ASP A 93 -5.32 -14.61 25.55
C ASP A 93 -3.80 -14.58 25.78
N LEU A 94 -3.22 -15.78 25.87
CA LEU A 94 -1.77 -16.02 26.03
C LEU A 94 -1.13 -16.53 24.73
N THR A 95 -1.78 -16.34 23.58
CA THR A 95 -1.23 -16.73 22.29
C THR A 95 0.10 -16.02 22.04
N GLY A 96 1.15 -16.80 21.76
CA GLY A 96 2.50 -16.30 21.52
C GLY A 96 3.24 -15.80 22.76
N ALA A 97 2.68 -15.97 23.97
CA ALA A 97 3.33 -15.54 25.20
C ALA A 97 4.62 -16.32 25.48
N ASP A 98 5.66 -15.61 25.93
CA ASP A 98 6.85 -16.23 26.51
C ASP A 98 6.67 -16.39 28.03
N LEU A 99 6.39 -17.63 28.43
CA LEU A 99 6.13 -18.02 29.82
C LEU A 99 7.28 -18.86 30.38
N THR A 100 8.50 -18.68 29.86
CA THR A 100 9.68 -19.41 30.31
C THR A 100 9.92 -19.22 31.80
N GLY A 101 9.75 -20.31 32.57
CA GLY A 101 9.95 -20.31 34.02
C GLY A 101 8.85 -19.61 34.83
N ALA A 102 7.73 -19.23 34.20
CA ALA A 102 6.59 -18.66 34.90
C ALA A 102 5.93 -19.71 35.81
N ASP A 103 5.48 -19.29 36.99
CA ASP A 103 4.71 -20.12 37.92
C ASP A 103 3.23 -19.73 37.88
N LEU A 104 2.41 -20.56 37.23
CA LEU A 104 0.97 -20.40 37.14
C LEU A 104 0.21 -21.34 38.08
N SER A 105 0.88 -22.05 39.00
CA SER A 105 0.29 -23.14 39.79
C SER A 105 -0.95 -22.76 40.61
N GLY A 106 -1.07 -21.48 40.99
CA GLY A 106 -2.21 -20.93 41.73
C GLY A 106 -3.18 -20.08 40.91
N ILE A 107 -3.06 -20.07 39.58
CA ILE A 107 -3.87 -19.23 38.69
C ILE A 107 -5.09 -20.01 38.20
N ASP A 108 -6.25 -19.37 38.19
CA ASP A 108 -7.42 -19.88 37.47
C ASP A 108 -7.21 -19.66 35.96
N LEU A 109 -7.08 -20.76 35.22
CA LEU A 109 -6.87 -20.77 33.77
C LEU A 109 -8.14 -21.18 33.01
N SER A 110 -9.31 -21.15 33.66
CA SER A 110 -10.57 -21.42 32.99
C SER A 110 -10.79 -20.44 31.82
N GLY A 111 -11.20 -20.95 30.66
CA GLY A 111 -11.42 -20.14 29.46
C GLY A 111 -10.15 -19.66 28.75
N VAL A 112 -8.94 -19.95 29.27
CA VAL A 112 -7.68 -19.42 28.71
C VAL A 112 -7.55 -19.76 27.22
N ILE A 113 -7.16 -18.76 26.43
CA ILE A 113 -6.81 -18.93 25.02
C ILE A 113 -5.29 -19.04 24.96
N SER A 114 -4.79 -20.03 24.23
CA SER A 114 -3.36 -20.27 24.11
C SER A 114 -2.98 -20.80 22.74
N GLY A 115 -1.69 -20.71 22.41
CA GLY A 115 -1.11 -21.24 21.20
C GLY A 115 0.28 -20.65 21.01
N SER A 116 1.23 -21.46 20.51
CA SER A 116 2.61 -21.01 20.31
C SER A 116 3.29 -20.43 21.56
N ILE A 117 2.91 -20.87 22.76
CA ILE A 117 3.55 -20.45 24.01
C ILE A 117 5.02 -20.89 24.00
N ALA A 118 5.92 -19.97 24.33
CA ALA A 118 7.33 -20.26 24.53
C ALA A 118 7.62 -20.63 26.00
N GLY A 119 8.50 -21.63 26.18
CA GLY A 119 8.88 -22.14 27.49
C GLY A 119 7.94 -23.22 28.04
N ILE A 120 8.20 -23.63 29.27
CA ILE A 120 7.40 -24.62 30.00
C ILE A 120 7.06 -24.01 31.37
N PRO A 121 5.91 -23.34 31.50
CA PRO A 121 5.48 -22.80 32.78
C PRO A 121 5.11 -23.93 33.75
N THR A 122 5.15 -23.64 35.05
CA THR A 122 4.50 -24.49 36.05
C THR A 122 3.00 -24.23 35.97
N LEU A 123 2.19 -25.27 35.77
CA LEU A 123 0.75 -25.14 35.60
C LEU A 123 -0.04 -25.58 36.85
N PRO A 124 -1.30 -25.14 37.00
CA PRO A 124 -2.19 -25.70 38.01
C PRO A 124 -2.40 -27.21 37.82
N SER A 125 -2.78 -27.88 38.90
CA SER A 125 -3.15 -29.30 38.83
C SER A 125 -4.30 -29.51 37.84
N GLY A 126 -4.17 -30.51 36.96
CA GLY A 126 -5.16 -30.82 35.92
C GLY A 126 -4.89 -30.17 34.56
N TYR A 127 -3.87 -29.31 34.46
CA TYR A 127 -3.42 -28.72 33.20
C TYR A 127 -2.07 -29.28 32.78
N LEU A 128 -1.82 -29.30 31.47
CA LEU A 128 -0.51 -29.60 30.88
C LEU A 128 -0.20 -28.69 29.69
N MET A 129 1.07 -28.71 29.26
CA MET A 129 1.48 -28.12 27.99
C MET A 129 1.48 -29.18 26.89
N ALA A 130 0.77 -28.95 25.78
CA ALA A 130 0.83 -29.79 24.59
C ALA A 130 0.87 -28.92 23.33
N GLY A 131 1.87 -29.11 22.47
CA GLY A 131 1.97 -28.41 21.18
C GLY A 131 2.05 -26.87 21.29
N GLY A 132 2.46 -26.31 22.43
CA GLY A 132 2.45 -24.87 22.69
C GLY A 132 1.10 -24.33 23.20
N TYR A 133 0.17 -25.21 23.55
CA TYR A 133 -1.13 -24.90 24.16
C TYR A 133 -1.15 -25.29 25.64
N ILE A 134 -1.87 -24.53 26.44
CA ILE A 134 -2.29 -24.90 27.80
C ILE A 134 -3.57 -25.73 27.66
N VAL A 135 -3.50 -27.01 28.03
CA VAL A 135 -4.57 -27.98 27.86
C VAL A 135 -5.07 -28.41 29.23
N GLY A 136 -6.37 -28.30 29.47
CA GLY A 136 -7.00 -28.65 30.75
C GLY A 136 -8.48 -28.27 30.79
N PRO A 137 -9.10 -28.28 31.98
CA PRO A 137 -10.53 -28.05 32.12
C PRO A 137 -10.88 -26.63 31.68
N SER A 138 -12.01 -26.47 31.00
CA SER A 138 -12.50 -25.17 30.51
C SER A 138 -11.56 -24.37 29.60
N ALA A 139 -10.40 -24.88 29.19
CA ALA A 139 -9.51 -24.18 28.28
C ALA A 139 -10.17 -23.95 26.91
N ASN A 140 -9.91 -22.81 26.28
CA ASN A 140 -10.33 -22.57 24.91
C ASN A 140 -9.26 -23.11 23.95
N LEU A 141 -9.51 -24.30 23.38
CA LEU A 141 -8.63 -25.01 22.48
C LEU A 141 -9.15 -24.96 21.04
N THR A 142 -9.92 -23.93 20.70
CA THR A 142 -10.47 -23.76 19.35
C THR A 142 -9.34 -23.83 18.32
N SER A 143 -9.46 -24.73 17.35
CA SER A 143 -8.47 -24.95 16.29
C SER A 143 -7.06 -25.34 16.78
N ALA A 144 -6.92 -25.79 18.03
CA ALA A 144 -5.63 -26.20 18.57
C ALA A 144 -5.10 -27.46 17.87
N ASN A 145 -3.80 -27.51 17.60
CA ASN A 145 -3.16 -28.72 17.11
C ASN A 145 -2.60 -29.55 18.27
N LEU A 146 -3.28 -30.63 18.61
CA LEU A 146 -2.92 -31.55 19.67
C LEU A 146 -2.30 -32.85 19.14
N THR A 147 -1.97 -32.95 17.86
CA THR A 147 -1.42 -34.18 17.26
C THR A 147 -0.24 -34.74 18.07
N GLY A 148 -0.33 -36.01 18.48
CA GLY A 148 0.70 -36.70 19.25
C GLY A 148 0.78 -36.32 20.74
N ALA A 149 -0.16 -35.53 21.27
CA ALA A 149 -0.18 -35.17 22.67
C ALA A 149 -0.49 -36.36 23.57
N ASP A 150 0.18 -36.41 24.73
CA ASP A 150 -0.18 -37.32 25.82
C ASP A 150 -1.19 -36.62 26.73
N LEU A 151 -2.45 -37.07 26.67
CA LEU A 151 -3.56 -36.52 27.46
C LEU A 151 -3.99 -37.48 28.57
N THR A 152 -3.08 -38.34 29.05
CA THR A 152 -3.36 -39.30 30.11
C THR A 152 -3.86 -38.60 31.38
N GLY A 153 -5.12 -38.87 31.75
CA GLY A 153 -5.73 -38.36 32.98
C GLY A 153 -6.11 -36.88 32.95
N ILE A 154 -6.04 -36.22 31.78
CA ILE A 154 -6.49 -34.83 31.64
C ILE A 154 -8.01 -34.77 31.59
N ASP A 155 -8.57 -33.84 32.37
CA ASP A 155 -9.98 -33.50 32.33
C ASP A 155 -10.20 -32.30 31.42
N LEU A 156 -10.84 -32.51 30.27
CA LEU A 156 -11.23 -31.47 29.33
C LEU A 156 -12.70 -31.07 29.51
N THR A 157 -13.34 -31.40 30.64
CA THR A 157 -14.70 -30.96 30.91
C THR A 157 -14.80 -29.44 30.80
N GLY A 158 -15.78 -28.98 30.02
CA GLY A 158 -16.01 -27.57 29.74
C GLY A 158 -15.02 -26.91 28.77
N ALA A 159 -13.98 -27.61 28.30
CA ALA A 159 -13.06 -27.07 27.31
C ALA A 159 -13.76 -26.93 25.95
N ASN A 160 -13.40 -25.88 25.21
CA ASN A 160 -13.86 -25.70 23.84
C ASN A 160 -12.90 -26.42 22.88
N LEU A 161 -13.34 -27.53 22.30
CA LEU A 161 -12.55 -28.38 21.40
C LEU A 161 -12.94 -28.21 19.92
N THR A 162 -13.70 -27.17 19.59
CA THR A 162 -14.19 -26.94 18.22
C THR A 162 -13.00 -26.75 17.27
N GLY A 163 -12.94 -27.53 16.19
CA GLY A 163 -11.86 -27.39 15.21
C GLY A 163 -10.52 -27.99 15.63
N VAL A 164 -10.42 -28.66 16.80
CA VAL A 164 -9.17 -29.28 17.25
C VAL A 164 -8.64 -30.26 16.20
N ILE A 165 -7.36 -30.11 15.86
CA ILE A 165 -6.61 -31.03 15.02
C ILE A 165 -6.00 -32.09 15.93
N SER A 166 -6.38 -33.35 15.72
CA SER A 166 -5.94 -34.47 16.52
C SER A 166 -5.44 -35.63 15.67
N GLY A 167 -4.77 -36.58 16.32
CA GLY A 167 -4.20 -37.76 15.70
C GLY A 167 -3.03 -38.26 16.55
N ASN A 168 -2.90 -39.58 16.69
CA ASN A 168 -1.88 -40.21 17.55
C ASN A 168 -1.88 -39.71 19.02
N ILE A 169 -3.01 -39.21 19.52
CA ILE A 169 -3.15 -38.85 20.94
C ILE A 169 -3.01 -40.13 21.78
N THR A 170 -2.27 -40.03 22.88
CA THR A 170 -2.20 -41.10 23.89
C THR A 170 -2.97 -40.75 25.15
N GLY A 171 -3.34 -41.78 25.91
CA GLY A 171 -4.12 -41.64 27.13
C GLY A 171 -5.63 -41.68 26.90
N THR A 172 -6.37 -41.45 27.98
CA THR A 172 -7.84 -41.47 28.00
C THR A 172 -8.33 -40.21 28.73
N PRO A 173 -8.33 -39.04 28.07
CA PRO A 173 -8.83 -37.83 28.69
C PRO A 173 -10.35 -37.92 28.91
N THR A 174 -10.84 -37.20 29.93
CA THR A 174 -12.27 -36.94 30.06
C THR A 174 -12.64 -35.84 29.06
N LEU A 175 -13.61 -36.09 28.19
CA LEU A 175 -14.01 -35.16 27.12
C LEU A 175 -15.34 -34.44 27.46
N PRO A 176 -15.57 -33.24 26.91
CA PRO A 176 -16.90 -32.62 26.92
C PRO A 176 -17.96 -33.51 26.26
N SER A 177 -19.23 -33.27 26.61
CA SER A 177 -20.37 -33.91 25.94
C SER A 177 -20.33 -33.65 24.43
N GLY A 178 -20.62 -34.67 23.63
CA GLY A 178 -20.57 -34.61 22.16
C GLY A 178 -19.21 -34.96 21.55
N TYR A 179 -18.16 -35.08 22.36
CA TYR A 179 -16.83 -35.52 21.92
C TYR A 179 -16.55 -36.96 22.32
N LEU A 180 -15.82 -37.66 21.45
CA LEU A 180 -15.40 -39.05 21.58
C LEU A 180 -13.90 -39.17 21.33
N MET A 181 -13.25 -40.01 22.12
CA MET A 181 -11.88 -40.45 21.87
C MET A 181 -11.90 -41.74 21.05
N ALA A 182 -11.39 -41.72 19.82
CA ALA A 182 -11.43 -42.86 18.92
C ALA A 182 -10.11 -43.03 18.14
N GLY A 183 -9.40 -44.13 18.38
CA GLY A 183 -8.16 -44.49 17.67
C GLY A 183 -7.08 -43.41 17.63
N GLY A 184 -6.92 -42.62 18.70
CA GLY A 184 -5.94 -41.54 18.76
C GLY A 184 -6.45 -40.18 18.26
N TYR A 185 -7.73 -40.08 17.92
CA TYR A 185 -8.41 -38.85 17.51
C TYR A 185 -9.43 -38.40 18.56
N ILE A 186 -9.53 -37.09 18.76
CA ILE A 186 -10.64 -36.42 19.42
C ILE A 186 -11.64 -36.06 18.33
N VAL A 187 -12.83 -36.68 18.37
CA VAL A 187 -13.86 -36.52 17.35
C VAL A 187 -15.10 -35.90 17.99
N GLY A 188 -15.60 -34.82 17.40
CA GLY A 188 -16.75 -34.07 17.87
C GLY A 188 -17.06 -32.92 16.89
N PRO A 189 -17.87 -31.94 17.29
CA PRO A 189 -18.24 -30.82 16.44
C PRO A 189 -17.02 -30.08 15.87
N GLY A 190 -16.98 -29.92 14.55
CA GLY A 190 -15.90 -29.25 13.84
C GLY A 190 -14.59 -30.03 13.77
N ALA A 191 -14.54 -31.31 14.16
CA ALA A 191 -13.29 -32.09 14.16
C ALA A 191 -12.61 -32.09 12.78
N VAL A 192 -11.29 -31.90 12.78
CA VAL A 192 -10.46 -31.93 11.57
C VAL A 192 -9.87 -33.32 11.38
N LEU A 193 -10.35 -34.05 10.38
CA LEU A 193 -9.99 -35.44 10.06
C LEU A 193 -9.38 -35.59 8.65
N THR A 194 -8.98 -34.49 8.01
CA THR A 194 -8.30 -34.54 6.71
C THR A 194 -7.03 -35.38 6.78
N GLY A 195 -6.91 -36.40 5.93
CA GLY A 195 -5.78 -37.32 5.86
C GLY A 195 -5.70 -38.33 7.03
N ALA A 196 -6.73 -38.41 7.88
CA ALA A 196 -6.74 -39.33 9.01
C ALA A 196 -6.81 -40.80 8.55
N ASP A 197 -6.13 -41.69 9.27
CA ASP A 197 -6.33 -43.14 9.13
C ASP A 197 -7.38 -43.59 10.13
N LEU A 198 -8.59 -43.84 9.62
CA LEU A 198 -9.75 -44.24 10.39
C LEU A 198 -10.10 -45.72 10.19
N SER A 199 -9.12 -46.54 9.78
CA SER A 199 -9.29 -47.97 9.51
C SER A 199 -9.86 -48.73 10.70
N GLY A 200 -11.13 -49.11 10.62
CA GLY A 200 -11.83 -49.88 11.65
C GLY A 200 -12.14 -49.08 12.92
N ILE A 201 -12.02 -47.75 12.89
CA ILE A 201 -12.39 -46.89 14.01
C ILE A 201 -13.91 -46.79 14.11
N ASP A 202 -14.44 -46.94 15.32
CA ASP A 202 -15.86 -46.74 15.61
C ASP A 202 -16.15 -45.30 15.99
N LEU A 203 -16.90 -44.60 15.13
CA LEU A 203 -17.38 -43.23 15.32
C LEU A 203 -18.91 -43.19 15.45
N SER A 204 -19.60 -44.32 15.66
CA SER A 204 -21.08 -44.36 15.64
C SER A 204 -21.73 -43.45 16.69
N GLY A 205 -21.01 -43.14 17.76
CA GLY A 205 -21.44 -42.24 18.84
C GLY A 205 -20.88 -40.82 18.78
N ALA A 206 -20.13 -40.47 17.73
CA ALA A 206 -19.55 -39.14 17.58
C ALA A 206 -20.57 -38.13 17.02
N ASP A 207 -20.53 -36.89 17.50
CA ASP A 207 -21.15 -35.76 16.82
C ASP A 207 -20.19 -35.28 15.71
N LEU A 208 -20.61 -35.40 14.45
CA LEU A 208 -19.81 -35.04 13.28
C LEU A 208 -20.27 -33.73 12.63
N THR A 209 -21.09 -32.94 13.33
CA THR A 209 -21.54 -31.64 12.84
C THR A 209 -20.33 -30.75 12.57
N GLY A 210 -20.22 -30.17 11.38
CA GLY A 210 -19.08 -29.32 11.00
C GLY A 210 -17.77 -30.07 10.72
N VAL A 211 -17.77 -31.42 10.72
CA VAL A 211 -16.55 -32.22 10.48
C VAL A 211 -15.85 -31.78 9.19
N ILE A 212 -14.54 -31.57 9.27
CA ILE A 212 -13.69 -31.27 8.12
C ILE A 212 -12.96 -32.56 7.74
N SER A 213 -13.21 -33.07 6.54
CA SER A 213 -12.67 -34.37 6.10
C SER A 213 -12.08 -34.30 4.69
N GLY A 214 -11.44 -35.39 4.27
CA GLY A 214 -10.87 -35.54 2.94
C GLY A 214 -9.62 -36.41 2.96
N SER A 215 -9.40 -37.23 1.94
CA SER A 215 -8.29 -38.20 1.88
C SER A 215 -8.21 -39.13 3.11
N ILE A 216 -9.35 -39.46 3.73
CA ILE A 216 -9.39 -40.41 4.85
C ILE A 216 -8.98 -41.80 4.35
N ALA A 217 -8.11 -42.47 5.11
CA ALA A 217 -7.76 -43.86 4.90
C ALA A 217 -8.66 -44.77 5.74
N GLY A 218 -9.02 -45.92 5.17
CA GLY A 218 -9.85 -46.92 5.84
C GLY A 218 -11.35 -46.65 5.75
N ILE A 219 -12.11 -47.50 6.45
CA ILE A 219 -13.58 -47.46 6.51
C ILE A 219 -13.96 -47.42 7.99
N PRO A 220 -14.22 -46.23 8.57
CA PRO A 220 -14.76 -46.13 9.92
C PRO A 220 -16.22 -46.58 9.98
N THR A 221 -16.68 -46.92 11.17
CA THR A 221 -18.12 -47.00 11.45
C THR A 221 -18.62 -45.60 11.75
N LEU A 222 -19.56 -45.08 10.96
CA LEU A 222 -20.10 -43.72 11.11
C LEU A 222 -21.49 -43.74 11.78
N PRO A 223 -21.93 -42.61 12.36
CA PRO A 223 -23.34 -42.41 12.70
C PRO A 223 -24.21 -42.55 11.44
N SER A 224 -25.45 -43.02 11.58
CA SER A 224 -26.30 -43.40 10.44
C SER A 224 -26.61 -42.27 9.44
N ALA A 225 -26.46 -41.01 9.86
CA ALA A 225 -26.67 -39.84 9.00
C ALA A 225 -25.45 -39.52 8.11
N TYR A 226 -24.31 -40.18 8.32
CA TYR A 226 -23.06 -39.90 7.62
C TYR A 226 -22.61 -41.11 6.82
N GLN A 227 -21.97 -40.84 5.69
CA GLN A 227 -21.45 -41.86 4.77
C GLN A 227 -20.03 -41.51 4.32
N MET A 228 -19.24 -42.54 4.01
CA MET A 228 -17.92 -42.36 3.39
C MET A 228 -18.07 -42.27 1.87
N ILE A 229 -17.66 -41.15 1.27
CA ILE A 229 -17.74 -40.93 -0.17
C ILE A 229 -16.44 -40.30 -0.64
N SER A 230 -15.73 -40.96 -1.55
CA SER A 230 -14.49 -40.46 -2.14
C SER A 230 -13.43 -39.99 -1.12
N GLY A 231 -13.36 -40.62 0.05
CA GLY A 231 -12.43 -40.25 1.13
C GLY A 231 -12.89 -39.08 2.02
N TYR A 232 -14.14 -38.65 1.89
CA TYR A 232 -14.81 -37.66 2.72
C TYR A 232 -15.88 -38.32 3.60
N ILE A 233 -16.11 -37.74 4.78
CA ILE A 233 -17.29 -37.99 5.60
C ILE A 233 -18.36 -37.01 5.14
N VAL A 234 -19.43 -37.53 4.56
CA VAL A 234 -20.52 -36.76 3.94
C VAL A 234 -21.79 -36.98 4.75
N GLY A 235 -22.44 -35.89 5.16
CA GLY A 235 -23.65 -35.92 5.97
C GLY A 235 -24.08 -34.51 6.43
N PRO A 236 -25.07 -34.40 7.33
CA PRO A 236 -25.62 -33.12 7.76
C PRO A 236 -24.57 -32.26 8.47
N GLY A 237 -24.54 -30.97 8.16
CA GLY A 237 -23.63 -29.99 8.76
C GLY A 237 -22.15 -30.20 8.42
N ALA A 238 -21.77 -31.22 7.64
CA ALA A 238 -20.37 -31.47 7.30
C ALA A 238 -19.74 -30.27 6.57
N ASN A 239 -18.45 -30.02 6.83
CA ASN A 239 -17.69 -29.01 6.10
C ASN A 239 -16.88 -29.68 4.99
N LEU A 240 -17.38 -29.54 3.76
CA LEU A 240 -16.84 -30.06 2.52
C LEU A 240 -16.34 -28.93 1.61
N THR A 241 -15.91 -27.81 2.20
CA THR A 241 -15.40 -26.65 1.46
C THR A 241 -14.26 -27.08 0.54
N GLY A 242 -14.39 -26.81 -0.76
CA GLY A 242 -13.38 -27.15 -1.77
C GLY A 242 -13.18 -28.66 -2.01
N ALA A 243 -14.06 -29.53 -1.49
CA ALA A 243 -13.95 -30.96 -1.71
C ALA A 243 -14.12 -31.32 -3.19
N ASN A 244 -13.47 -32.41 -3.63
CA ASN A 244 -13.72 -32.98 -4.95
C ASN A 244 -14.60 -34.22 -4.81
N LEU A 245 -15.85 -34.09 -5.26
CA LEU A 245 -16.84 -35.15 -5.35
C LEU A 245 -17.32 -35.30 -6.81
N THR A 246 -16.44 -35.06 -7.79
CA THR A 246 -16.73 -35.23 -9.21
C THR A 246 -17.28 -36.64 -9.48
N GLY A 247 -18.46 -36.72 -10.11
CA GLY A 247 -19.12 -37.97 -10.45
C GLY A 247 -19.60 -38.80 -9.25
N ALA A 248 -19.62 -38.25 -8.04
CA ALA A 248 -20.08 -38.96 -6.85
C ALA A 248 -21.58 -39.27 -6.90
N ASP A 249 -21.97 -40.42 -6.34
CA ASP A 249 -23.38 -40.73 -6.06
C ASP A 249 -23.73 -40.19 -4.67
N LEU A 250 -24.54 -39.13 -4.65
CA LEU A 250 -25.06 -38.48 -3.45
C LEU A 250 -26.57 -38.71 -3.30
N THR A 251 -27.12 -39.70 -4.00
CA THR A 251 -28.56 -39.94 -4.07
C THR A 251 -29.16 -40.15 -2.68
N GLY A 252 -30.15 -39.33 -2.32
CA GLY A 252 -30.89 -39.44 -1.07
C GLY A 252 -30.10 -39.07 0.20
N ILE A 253 -28.93 -38.45 0.06
CA ILE A 253 -28.10 -38.06 1.21
C ILE A 253 -28.67 -36.80 1.88
N ASP A 254 -28.60 -36.77 3.21
CA ASP A 254 -28.85 -35.57 4.01
C ASP A 254 -27.57 -34.72 4.07
N LEU A 255 -27.61 -33.55 3.43
CA LEU A 255 -26.58 -32.52 3.46
C LEU A 255 -27.12 -31.23 4.10
N THR A 256 -28.14 -31.34 4.96
CA THR A 256 -28.75 -30.18 5.62
C THR A 256 -27.70 -29.38 6.40
N GLY A 257 -27.66 -28.07 6.18
CA GLY A 257 -26.69 -27.17 6.80
C GLY A 257 -25.22 -27.41 6.44
N ALA A 258 -24.90 -28.30 5.49
CA ALA A 258 -23.52 -28.59 5.10
C ALA A 258 -22.86 -27.38 4.43
N ASN A 259 -21.56 -27.18 4.68
CA ASN A 259 -20.79 -26.19 3.94
C ASN A 259 -20.14 -26.83 2.71
N LEU A 260 -20.70 -26.54 1.54
CA LEU A 260 -20.30 -27.05 0.23
C LEU A 260 -19.62 -25.95 -0.61
N SER A 261 -19.11 -24.89 0.03
CA SER A 261 -18.54 -23.75 -0.72
C SER A 261 -17.31 -24.18 -1.54
N GLY A 262 -17.27 -23.79 -2.81
CA GLY A 262 -16.19 -24.15 -3.74
C GLY A 262 -16.06 -25.64 -4.06
N ILE A 263 -17.04 -26.48 -3.70
CA ILE A 263 -17.02 -27.93 -3.96
C ILE A 263 -17.06 -28.22 -5.47
N ASP A 264 -16.35 -29.25 -5.92
CA ASP A 264 -16.52 -29.80 -7.28
C ASP A 264 -17.47 -31.00 -7.23
N LEU A 265 -18.70 -30.79 -7.72
CA LEU A 265 -19.75 -31.79 -7.88
C LEU A 265 -20.02 -32.07 -9.37
N SER A 266 -19.07 -31.78 -10.26
CA SER A 266 -19.27 -31.97 -11.69
C SER A 266 -19.62 -33.43 -12.00
N GLY A 267 -20.71 -33.66 -12.73
CA GLY A 267 -21.21 -35.00 -13.04
C GLY A 267 -21.76 -35.82 -11.86
N ALA A 268 -21.86 -35.27 -10.64
CA ALA A 268 -22.40 -35.98 -9.48
C ALA A 268 -23.91 -36.23 -9.59
N ASP A 269 -24.42 -37.31 -9.01
CA ASP A 269 -25.86 -37.55 -8.88
C ASP A 269 -26.35 -37.08 -7.52
N LEU A 270 -27.17 -36.01 -7.52
CA LEU A 270 -27.73 -35.39 -6.33
C LEU A 270 -29.23 -35.70 -6.19
N SER A 271 -29.73 -36.71 -6.89
CA SER A 271 -31.16 -37.03 -6.89
C SER A 271 -31.68 -37.35 -5.48
N GLY A 272 -32.72 -36.66 -5.02
CA GLY A 272 -33.27 -36.85 -3.68
C GLY A 272 -32.41 -36.36 -2.51
N THR A 273 -31.28 -35.69 -2.77
CA THR A 273 -30.44 -35.10 -1.71
C THR A 273 -31.18 -33.98 -1.00
N ASP A 274 -31.10 -33.93 0.34
CA ASP A 274 -31.57 -32.78 1.12
C ASP A 274 -30.44 -31.77 1.29
N LEU A 275 -30.60 -30.59 0.68
CA LEU A 275 -29.63 -29.49 0.73
C LEU A 275 -30.15 -28.31 1.55
N THR A 276 -31.17 -28.52 2.40
CA THR A 276 -31.79 -27.43 3.18
C THR A 276 -30.74 -26.71 4.02
N GLY A 277 -30.55 -25.42 3.77
CA GLY A 277 -29.57 -24.59 4.48
C GLY A 277 -28.11 -24.87 4.13
N ALA A 278 -27.81 -25.70 3.14
CA ALA A 278 -26.45 -25.94 2.68
C ALA A 278 -25.87 -24.71 1.96
N ASN A 279 -24.58 -24.44 2.16
CA ASN A 279 -23.88 -23.35 1.48
C ASN A 279 -23.18 -23.85 0.21
N LEU A 280 -23.72 -23.53 -0.97
CA LEU A 280 -23.17 -23.91 -2.28
C LEU A 280 -22.38 -22.79 -2.97
N SER A 281 -21.92 -21.77 -2.24
CA SER A 281 -21.23 -20.63 -2.85
C SER A 281 -19.98 -21.07 -3.64
N GLY A 282 -19.95 -20.77 -4.95
CA GLY A 282 -18.83 -21.14 -5.81
C GLY A 282 -18.70 -22.64 -6.13
N ALA A 283 -19.71 -23.46 -5.84
CA ALA A 283 -19.72 -24.87 -6.22
C ALA A 283 -19.73 -25.07 -7.74
N ASP A 284 -18.97 -26.04 -8.25
CA ASP A 284 -19.08 -26.50 -9.64
C ASP A 284 -20.10 -27.65 -9.74
N LEU A 285 -21.21 -27.40 -10.43
CA LEU A 285 -22.30 -28.35 -10.64
C LEU A 285 -22.41 -28.81 -12.11
N ALA A 286 -21.35 -28.59 -12.91
CA ALA A 286 -21.38 -28.88 -14.34
C ALA A 286 -21.73 -30.35 -14.61
N GLY A 287 -22.86 -30.59 -15.29
CA GLY A 287 -23.31 -31.94 -15.64
C GLY A 287 -23.82 -32.79 -14.47
N ALA A 288 -23.98 -32.21 -13.28
CA ALA A 288 -24.61 -32.90 -12.15
C ALA A 288 -26.08 -33.25 -12.47
N ILE A 289 -26.54 -34.37 -11.93
CA ILE A 289 -27.89 -34.92 -12.12
C ILE A 289 -28.74 -34.53 -10.91
N TRP A 290 -29.93 -33.97 -11.18
CA TRP A 290 -30.84 -33.47 -10.15
C TRP A 290 -32.27 -33.93 -10.45
N TRP A 291 -32.69 -35.07 -9.90
CA TRP A 291 -34.08 -35.50 -9.90
C TRP A 291 -34.64 -35.48 -8.48
N ASN A 292 -35.82 -34.90 -8.27
CA ASN A 292 -36.50 -34.87 -6.96
C ASN A 292 -35.65 -34.27 -5.82
N VAL A 293 -34.93 -33.18 -6.06
CA VAL A 293 -34.31 -32.40 -4.95
C VAL A 293 -35.44 -31.63 -4.25
N ILE A 294 -35.56 -31.82 -2.94
CA ILE A 294 -36.84 -31.72 -2.23
C ILE A 294 -37.07 -30.29 -1.68
N SER A 295 -37.77 -29.44 -2.44
CA SER A 295 -38.93 -28.69 -1.91
C SER A 295 -39.83 -28.16 -3.05
N GLU A 296 -41.15 -28.14 -2.84
CA GLU A 296 -42.14 -27.66 -3.84
C GLU A 296 -41.95 -26.18 -4.17
N SER A 297 -41.51 -25.36 -3.19
CA SER A 297 -41.13 -23.96 -3.39
C SER A 297 -39.86 -23.80 -4.25
N ASP A 298 -38.92 -24.73 -4.16
CA ASP A 298 -37.68 -24.68 -4.94
C ASP A 298 -37.91 -25.19 -6.37
N TYR A 299 -38.79 -26.18 -6.55
CA TYR A 299 -39.26 -26.57 -7.88
C TYR A 299 -39.95 -25.41 -8.60
N ASP A 300 -40.86 -24.71 -7.92
CA ASP A 300 -41.55 -23.54 -8.48
C ASP A 300 -40.60 -22.36 -8.76
N THR A 301 -39.59 -22.16 -7.91
CA THR A 301 -38.56 -21.13 -8.11
C THR A 301 -37.69 -21.45 -9.32
N VAL A 302 -37.22 -22.70 -9.47
CA VAL A 302 -36.42 -23.14 -10.62
C VAL A 302 -37.23 -23.09 -11.91
N VAL A 303 -38.50 -23.47 -11.87
CA VAL A 303 -39.42 -23.35 -13.03
C VAL A 303 -39.67 -21.89 -13.38
N ALA A 304 -39.90 -21.02 -12.39
CA ALA A 304 -40.09 -19.58 -12.61
C ALA A 304 -38.81 -18.90 -13.14
N GLU A 305 -37.63 -19.25 -12.62
CA GLU A 305 -36.34 -18.75 -13.14
C GLU A 305 -36.05 -19.26 -14.55
N ARG A 306 -36.31 -20.55 -14.82
CA ARG A 306 -36.21 -21.13 -16.18
C ARG A 306 -37.11 -20.40 -17.17
N ASP A 307 -38.36 -20.13 -16.78
CA ASP A 307 -39.35 -19.49 -17.64
C ASP A 307 -39.16 -17.95 -17.71
N ALA A 308 -38.46 -17.34 -16.75
CA ALA A 308 -38.04 -15.94 -16.75
C ALA A 308 -36.70 -15.68 -17.46
N ARG A 309 -35.91 -16.71 -17.76
CA ARG A 309 -34.67 -16.55 -18.52
C ARG A 309 -34.99 -16.02 -19.93
N PRO A 310 -34.24 -14.99 -20.39
CA PRO A 310 -34.47 -14.41 -21.70
C PRO A 310 -34.35 -15.49 -22.78
N THR A 311 -35.33 -15.54 -23.67
CA THR A 311 -35.31 -16.45 -24.82
C THR A 311 -34.05 -16.21 -25.66
N GLN A 312 -33.66 -17.20 -26.47
CA GLN A 312 -32.54 -17.07 -27.41
C GLN A 312 -32.60 -15.76 -28.22
N ALA A 313 -33.80 -15.30 -28.59
CA ALA A 313 -34.02 -14.04 -29.29
C ALA A 313 -33.68 -12.80 -28.44
N ALA A 314 -33.92 -12.83 -27.13
CA ALA A 314 -33.54 -11.74 -26.22
C ALA A 314 -32.03 -11.71 -25.94
N TYR A 315 -31.38 -12.88 -25.88
CA TYR A 315 -29.92 -12.96 -25.81
C TYR A 315 -29.27 -12.37 -27.07
N GLU A 316 -29.78 -12.72 -28.26
CA GLU A 316 -29.31 -12.20 -29.54
C GLU A 316 -29.51 -10.67 -29.65
N ALA A 317 -30.60 -10.13 -29.10
CA ALA A 317 -30.82 -8.68 -29.05
C ALA A 317 -29.79 -7.95 -28.16
N VAL A 318 -29.45 -8.50 -26.99
CA VAL A 318 -28.44 -7.93 -26.09
C VAL A 318 -27.04 -7.99 -26.70
N VAL A 319 -26.71 -9.10 -27.38
CA VAL A 319 -25.43 -9.22 -28.10
C VAL A 319 -25.35 -8.20 -29.24
N ALA A 320 -26.43 -8.01 -30.00
CA ALA A 320 -26.48 -7.01 -31.06
C ALA A 320 -26.33 -5.58 -30.54
N GLU A 321 -26.94 -5.25 -29.39
CA GLU A 321 -26.79 -3.94 -28.74
C GLU A 321 -25.36 -3.71 -28.25
N ARG A 322 -24.74 -4.73 -27.63
CA ARG A 322 -23.34 -4.69 -27.20
C ARG A 322 -22.39 -4.50 -28.37
N ASP A 323 -22.59 -5.23 -29.45
CA ASP A 323 -21.71 -5.17 -30.62
C ASP A 323 -21.86 -3.83 -31.37
N ALA A 324 -23.07 -3.25 -31.37
CA ALA A 324 -23.31 -1.87 -31.84
C ALA A 324 -22.60 -0.83 -30.95
N ALA A 325 -22.62 -1.01 -29.62
CA ALA A 325 -21.92 -0.13 -28.68
C ALA A 325 -20.40 -0.20 -28.83
N ILE A 326 -19.84 -1.40 -29.03
CA ILE A 326 -18.41 -1.60 -29.31
C ILE A 326 -18.01 -0.88 -30.60
N THR A 327 -18.84 -0.98 -31.64
CA THR A 327 -18.60 -0.30 -32.93
C THR A 327 -18.63 1.23 -32.78
N ALA A 328 -19.58 1.75 -32.01
CA ALA A 328 -19.67 3.19 -31.72
C ALA A 328 -18.48 3.70 -30.89
N GLN A 329 -18.03 2.90 -29.91
CA GLN A 329 -16.85 3.22 -29.10
C GLN A 329 -15.57 3.23 -29.95
N ALA A 330 -15.36 2.24 -30.82
CA ALA A 330 -14.20 2.22 -31.72
C ALA A 330 -14.18 3.44 -32.66
N THR A 331 -15.35 3.89 -33.11
CA THR A 331 -15.48 5.10 -33.94
C THR A 331 -15.13 6.36 -33.13
N ALA A 332 -15.62 6.48 -31.89
CA ALA A 332 -15.32 7.60 -31.01
C ALA A 332 -13.84 7.66 -30.59
N GLU A 333 -13.18 6.51 -30.40
CA GLU A 333 -11.75 6.43 -30.12
C GLU A 333 -10.92 6.86 -31.33
N GLN A 334 -11.32 6.48 -32.54
CA GLN A 334 -10.69 6.93 -33.77
C GLN A 334 -10.81 8.46 -33.97
N GLU A 335 -11.96 9.05 -33.62
CA GLU A 335 -12.16 10.51 -33.63
C GLU A 335 -11.37 11.24 -32.53
N ARG A 336 -11.25 10.63 -31.33
CA ARG A 336 -10.44 11.16 -30.23
C ARG A 336 -8.95 11.17 -30.58
N ASP A 337 -8.46 10.08 -31.17
CA ASP A 337 -7.04 9.93 -31.53
C ASP A 337 -6.66 10.80 -32.75
N ALA A 338 -7.66 11.31 -33.49
CA ALA A 338 -7.50 12.31 -34.54
C ALA A 338 -7.46 13.77 -34.01
N ARG A 339 -7.77 14.03 -32.72
CA ARG A 339 -7.63 15.39 -32.14
C ARG A 339 -6.15 15.68 -31.85
N PRO A 340 -5.65 16.89 -32.16
CA PRO A 340 -4.27 17.26 -31.84
C PRO A 340 -4.03 17.12 -30.33
N THR A 341 -2.93 16.44 -29.98
CA THR A 341 -2.57 16.14 -28.59
C THR A 341 -2.22 17.41 -27.81
N GLN A 342 -2.23 17.34 -26.47
CA GLN A 342 -1.74 18.43 -25.61
C GLN A 342 -0.32 18.85 -26.00
N ALA A 343 0.53 17.90 -26.43
CA ALA A 343 1.87 18.20 -26.95
C ALA A 343 1.86 19.06 -28.24
N ALA A 344 0.88 18.88 -29.13
CA ALA A 344 0.72 19.73 -30.32
C ALA A 344 0.22 21.13 -29.92
N TYR A 345 -0.66 21.23 -28.92
CA TYR A 345 -1.07 22.50 -28.35
C TYR A 345 0.10 23.23 -27.67
N ASP A 346 0.89 22.52 -26.86
CA ASP A 346 2.06 23.04 -26.16
C ASP A 346 3.16 23.47 -27.13
N THR A 347 3.30 22.79 -28.27
CA THR A 347 4.23 23.20 -29.35
C THR A 347 3.80 24.54 -29.95
N VAL A 348 2.51 24.71 -30.27
CA VAL A 348 1.99 25.99 -30.79
C VAL A 348 2.10 27.10 -29.76
N VAL A 349 1.88 26.81 -28.48
CA VAL A 349 2.07 27.77 -27.38
C VAL A 349 3.55 28.15 -27.23
N ALA A 350 4.47 27.18 -27.30
CA ALA A 350 5.90 27.43 -27.23
C ALA A 350 6.40 28.26 -28.44
N GLU A 351 5.90 28.01 -29.65
CA GLU A 351 6.19 28.82 -30.83
C GLU A 351 5.70 30.26 -30.67
N ARG A 352 4.49 30.44 -30.14
CA ARG A 352 3.93 31.77 -29.83
C ARG A 352 4.76 32.50 -28.79
N ASP A 353 5.14 31.82 -27.71
CA ASP A 353 5.87 32.43 -26.60
C ASP A 353 7.32 32.76 -27.01
N ALA A 354 7.93 31.92 -27.85
CA ALA A 354 9.21 32.22 -28.49
C ALA A 354 9.12 33.45 -29.42
N ALA A 355 8.04 33.56 -30.20
CA ALA A 355 7.81 34.74 -31.05
C ALA A 355 7.60 36.02 -30.23
N LEU A 356 6.86 35.95 -29.12
CA LEU A 356 6.68 37.06 -28.17
C LEU A 356 8.01 37.48 -27.54
N THR A 357 8.85 36.51 -27.18
CA THR A 357 10.18 36.79 -26.61
C THR A 357 11.08 37.45 -27.64
N ALA A 358 11.10 36.95 -28.88
CA ALA A 358 11.88 37.56 -29.98
C ALA A 358 11.40 38.99 -30.28
N GLN A 359 10.09 39.24 -30.22
CA GLN A 359 9.53 40.58 -30.36
C GLN A 359 10.00 41.51 -29.24
N ALA A 360 9.96 41.06 -27.98
CA ALA A 360 10.43 41.86 -26.85
C ALA A 360 11.93 42.16 -26.95
N THR A 361 12.76 41.21 -27.41
CA THR A 361 14.19 41.45 -27.66
C THR A 361 14.39 42.47 -28.78
N ALA A 362 13.66 42.36 -29.88
CA ALA A 362 13.73 43.33 -30.98
C ALA A 362 13.30 44.75 -30.54
N GLU A 363 12.30 44.86 -29.66
CA GLU A 363 11.90 46.12 -29.06
C GLU A 363 12.97 46.68 -28.13
N GLN A 364 13.60 45.83 -27.31
CA GLN A 364 14.70 46.24 -26.45
C GLN A 364 15.94 46.68 -27.24
N GLU A 365 16.28 46.00 -28.34
CA GLU A 365 17.35 46.41 -29.26
C GLU A 365 17.02 47.71 -29.97
N ARG A 366 15.76 47.91 -30.39
CA ARG A 366 15.29 49.17 -30.96
C ARG A 366 15.41 50.31 -29.93
N ASP A 367 15.02 50.07 -28.69
CA ASP A 367 15.05 51.07 -27.63
C ASP A 367 16.47 51.32 -27.11
N ALA A 368 17.39 50.37 -27.28
CA ALA A 368 18.82 50.50 -27.02
C ALA A 368 19.61 51.16 -28.17
N ARG A 369 19.00 51.40 -29.35
CA ARG A 369 19.65 52.19 -30.38
C ARG A 369 19.82 53.63 -29.87
N PRO A 370 21.00 54.25 -30.09
CA PRO A 370 21.25 55.60 -29.64
C PRO A 370 20.16 56.53 -30.16
N THR A 371 19.57 57.30 -29.25
CA THR A 371 18.55 58.30 -29.58
C THR A 371 19.14 59.33 -30.56
N GLN A 372 18.29 60.07 -31.30
CA GLN A 372 18.76 61.12 -32.21
C GLN A 372 19.75 62.09 -31.53
N ALA A 373 19.57 62.35 -30.23
CA ALA A 373 20.49 63.15 -29.42
C ALA A 373 21.91 62.54 -29.26
N ALA A 374 22.03 61.22 -29.21
CA ALA A 374 23.34 60.54 -29.18
C ALA A 374 24.00 60.54 -30.57
N TYR A 375 23.21 60.44 -31.64
CA TYR A 375 23.71 60.61 -33.01
C TYR A 375 24.20 62.05 -33.25
N ASP A 376 23.46 63.06 -32.78
CA ASP A 376 23.82 64.47 -32.89
C ASP A 376 25.10 64.81 -32.08
N THR A 377 25.34 64.10 -30.97
CA THR A 377 26.57 64.26 -30.16
C THR A 377 27.81 63.76 -30.90
N VAL A 378 27.75 62.58 -31.52
CA VAL A 378 28.85 62.02 -32.32
C VAL A 378 29.13 62.88 -33.56
N VAL A 379 28.10 63.44 -34.18
CA VAL A 379 28.24 64.39 -35.30
C VAL A 379 28.86 65.71 -34.83
N ALA A 380 28.56 66.18 -33.62
CA ALA A 380 29.20 67.38 -33.04
C ALA A 380 30.69 67.15 -32.70
N GLU A 381 31.06 65.97 -32.19
CA GLU A 381 32.47 65.60 -31.96
C GLU A 381 33.23 65.40 -33.29
N SER A 382 32.62 64.79 -34.30
CA SER A 382 33.23 64.63 -35.62
C SER A 382 33.37 65.94 -36.40
N ASN A 383 32.56 66.96 -36.09
CA ASN A 383 32.61 68.28 -36.74
C ASN A 383 33.47 69.31 -35.96
N ALA A 384 34.08 68.91 -34.83
CA ALA A 384 35.10 69.68 -34.14
C ALA A 384 36.44 69.53 -34.90
N LYS A 385 36.62 70.39 -35.91
CA LYS A 385 37.76 70.42 -36.84
C LYS A 385 39.12 70.46 -36.14
N LEU A 386 40.00 69.53 -36.50
CA LEU A 386 41.45 69.54 -36.21
C LEU A 386 42.10 70.83 -36.72
N THR A 387 43.06 71.35 -35.96
CA THR A 387 43.66 72.66 -36.19
C THR A 387 44.93 72.57 -37.06
N LEU A 388 45.27 73.69 -37.72
CA LEU A 388 46.38 73.81 -38.68
C LEU A 388 47.75 73.39 -38.10
N ASP A 389 47.91 73.47 -36.78
CA ASP A 389 49.14 73.09 -36.09
C ASP A 389 49.31 71.57 -35.95
N GLU A 390 48.20 70.81 -35.93
CA GLU A 390 48.23 69.35 -35.78
C GLU A 390 48.56 68.63 -37.10
N VAL A 391 48.49 69.31 -38.25
CA VAL A 391 48.83 68.74 -39.56
C VAL A 391 50.30 68.97 -39.95
N LYS A 392 50.95 70.00 -39.42
CA LYS A 392 52.30 70.42 -39.84
C LYS A 392 53.44 69.51 -39.36
N ASP A 393 53.24 68.75 -38.28
CA ASP A 393 54.35 68.06 -37.60
C ASP A 393 54.62 66.62 -38.08
N LEU A 394 53.87 66.13 -39.08
CA LEU A 394 53.93 64.70 -39.43
C LEU A 394 55.01 64.29 -40.43
N ARG A 395 55.72 65.20 -41.15
CA ARG A 395 56.81 64.81 -42.10
C ARG A 395 57.90 65.89 -42.30
N ALA A 396 59.05 65.70 -41.66
CA ALA A 396 60.26 66.53 -41.80
C ALA A 396 60.74 66.67 -43.26
N GLY A 397 61.07 67.90 -43.68
CA GLY A 397 61.61 68.22 -45.02
C GLY A 397 60.64 68.89 -45.99
N SER A 398 59.44 69.28 -45.54
CA SER A 398 58.40 69.90 -46.38
C SER A 398 58.18 71.36 -45.97
N THR A 399 58.16 72.30 -46.93
CA THR A 399 57.79 73.71 -46.72
C THR A 399 56.53 74.04 -47.52
N MET A 400 55.57 74.75 -46.91
CA MET A 400 54.40 75.28 -47.61
C MET A 400 54.66 76.70 -48.10
N ILE A 401 54.34 76.96 -49.36
CA ILE A 401 54.44 78.28 -50.00
C ILE A 401 53.01 78.75 -50.28
N ALA A 402 52.69 79.99 -49.90
CA ALA A 402 51.38 80.58 -50.16
C ALA A 402 51.16 80.80 -51.66
N VAL A 403 49.94 80.57 -52.11
CA VAL A 403 49.49 80.86 -53.48
C VAL A 403 48.75 82.18 -53.45
N GLU A 404 49.18 83.14 -54.28
CA GLU A 404 48.47 84.39 -54.53
C GLU A 404 48.02 84.41 -56.00
N ASP A 405 46.75 84.75 -56.22
CA ASP A 405 46.13 84.85 -57.55
C ASP A 405 46.38 83.64 -58.48
N GLY A 406 46.36 82.43 -57.90
CA GLY A 406 46.49 81.17 -58.63
C GLY A 406 47.92 80.77 -59.01
N THR A 407 48.94 81.47 -58.51
CA THR A 407 50.35 81.11 -58.73
C THR A 407 51.17 81.09 -57.43
N ALA A 408 52.12 80.15 -57.34
CA ALA A 408 53.12 80.13 -56.27
C ALA A 408 54.49 80.51 -56.86
N THR A 409 55.23 81.37 -56.17
CA THR A 409 56.58 81.78 -56.58
C THR A 409 57.61 81.30 -55.57
N LEU A 410 58.60 80.54 -56.03
CA LEU A 410 59.74 80.10 -55.24
C LEU A 410 60.99 80.82 -55.75
N SER A 411 61.64 81.62 -54.90
CA SER A 411 62.96 82.19 -55.16
C SER A 411 64.02 81.46 -54.34
N MET A 412 65.10 81.08 -54.99
CA MET A 412 66.28 80.49 -54.34
C MET A 412 67.47 81.41 -54.57
N GLU A 413 68.12 81.78 -53.47
CA GLU A 413 69.36 82.55 -53.47
C GLU A 413 70.51 81.59 -53.17
N VAL A 414 71.55 81.62 -54.02
CA VAL A 414 72.76 80.84 -53.79
C VAL A 414 73.80 81.78 -53.23
N GLU A 415 74.27 81.49 -52.02
CA GLU A 415 75.36 82.24 -51.38
C GLU A 415 76.64 81.41 -51.40
N GLU A 416 77.77 82.08 -51.60
CA GLU A 416 79.10 81.46 -51.56
C GLU A 416 79.91 82.03 -50.39
N SER A 417 80.75 81.19 -49.79
CA SER A 417 81.65 81.56 -48.69
C SER A 417 82.95 80.77 -48.80
N ASP A 418 84.08 81.47 -48.63
CA ASP A 418 85.40 80.85 -48.58
C ASP A 418 85.79 80.38 -47.17
N ASP A 419 85.12 80.90 -46.13
CA ASP A 419 85.50 80.73 -44.72
C ASP A 419 84.36 80.26 -43.79
N LEU A 420 83.15 80.04 -44.33
CA LEU A 420 81.92 79.63 -43.65
C LEU A 420 81.35 80.64 -42.63
N GLU A 421 81.99 81.78 -42.42
CA GLU A 421 81.52 82.83 -41.50
C GLU A 421 80.95 84.03 -42.27
N ILE A 422 81.56 84.39 -43.40
CA ILE A 422 81.11 85.48 -44.25
C ILE A 422 80.52 84.88 -45.52
N TRP A 423 79.21 85.02 -45.66
CA TRP A 423 78.46 84.56 -46.83
C TRP A 423 78.18 85.75 -47.73
N THR A 424 78.56 85.62 -49.00
CA THR A 424 78.24 86.60 -50.03
C THR A 424 77.18 86.03 -50.93
N SER A 425 76.06 86.72 -50.98
CA SER A 425 74.92 86.32 -51.80
C SER A 425 75.30 86.43 -53.28
N GLY A 426 75.17 85.31 -53.98
CA GLY A 426 75.46 85.17 -55.40
C GLY A 426 74.22 85.47 -56.23
N SER A 427 73.88 84.57 -57.15
CA SER A 427 72.72 84.73 -58.04
C SER A 427 71.42 84.21 -57.41
N THR A 428 70.33 84.98 -57.54
CA THR A 428 68.96 84.54 -57.24
C THR A 428 68.27 84.02 -58.49
N THR A 429 67.58 82.88 -58.39
CA THR A 429 66.68 82.37 -59.45
C THR A 429 65.27 82.16 -58.91
N THR A 430 64.28 82.60 -59.68
CA THR A 430 62.85 82.54 -59.32
C THR A 430 62.09 81.63 -60.29
N LEU A 431 61.26 80.74 -59.74
CA LEU A 431 60.38 79.84 -60.47
C LEU A 431 58.92 80.08 -60.09
N THR A 432 58.05 80.27 -61.09
CA THR A 432 56.61 80.40 -60.91
C THR A 432 55.89 79.11 -61.28
N LEU A 433 55.01 78.65 -60.40
CA LEU A 433 54.24 77.42 -60.54
C LEU A 433 52.73 77.74 -60.59
N PRO A 434 51.98 77.21 -61.57
CA PRO A 434 50.53 77.40 -61.66
C PRO A 434 49.76 76.48 -60.69
N ALA A 435 48.68 76.99 -60.11
CA ALA A 435 47.84 76.29 -59.12
C ALA A 435 46.36 76.25 -59.56
N ASP A 436 46.03 75.31 -60.46
CA ASP A 436 44.65 75.16 -60.99
C ASP A 436 43.76 74.18 -60.18
N SER A 437 44.23 73.60 -59.08
CA SER A 437 43.41 72.70 -58.22
C SER A 437 44.02 72.47 -56.84
N ASP A 438 43.16 72.07 -55.90
CA ASP A 438 43.30 72.28 -54.46
C ASP A 438 44.51 71.64 -53.76
N THR A 439 45.25 70.71 -54.37
CA THR A 439 46.51 70.22 -53.79
C THR A 439 47.44 69.63 -54.85
N LYS A 440 48.68 70.13 -54.95
CA LYS A 440 49.78 69.54 -55.75
C LYS A 440 51.07 69.45 -54.94
N PHE A 441 51.87 68.41 -55.21
CA PHE A 441 53.18 68.21 -54.59
C PHE A 441 54.28 68.35 -55.65
N TYR A 442 55.26 69.23 -55.39
CA TYR A 442 56.43 69.43 -56.25
C TYR A 442 57.68 68.93 -55.53
N ARG A 443 58.59 68.25 -56.25
CA ARG A 443 59.88 67.82 -55.73
C ARG A 443 60.99 68.38 -56.61
N PHE A 444 61.93 69.08 -55.98
CA PHE A 444 63.13 69.61 -56.63
C PHE A 444 64.32 68.74 -56.30
N LYS A 445 65.19 68.49 -57.28
CA LYS A 445 66.41 67.70 -57.12
C LYS A 445 67.57 68.52 -57.67
N MET A 446 68.58 68.79 -56.83
CA MET A 446 69.87 69.29 -57.29
C MET A 446 70.60 68.14 -57.99
N THR A 447 71.00 68.35 -59.23
CA THR A 447 71.85 67.43 -59.99
C THR A 447 73.23 68.06 -60.13
N GLU A 448 74.30 67.34 -59.76
CA GLU A 448 75.70 67.77 -59.97
C GLU A 448 76.03 68.02 -61.44
#